data_AF-A0A848UA87-F1
#
_entry.id   AF-A0A848UA87-F1
#
_cell.length_a   1.000
_cell.length_b   1.000
_cell.length_c   1.000
_cell.angle_alpha   90.00
_cell.angle_beta   90.00
_cell.angle_gamma   90.00
#
_symmetry.space_group_name_H-M   'P 1'
#
loop_
_entity.id
_entity.type
_entity.pdbx_description
1 polymer ?
#
loop_
_entity_poly.entity_id
_entity_poly.type
_entity_poly.pdbx_seq_one_letter_code
_entity_poly.pdbx_strand_id
1 'polypeptide(L)' 'DDGRGVAAGFTLDSATGLGLSIVRTLVTTELNGEIVMRPLTAADAERAGFDADRSQRGTVVELSVPIAVD' A
#
# COMPACT_ATOMS: atom_id res chain seq x y z
N ASP A 1 -5.87 -4.85 -2.02
CA ASP A 1 -7.16 -5.19 -2.67
C ASP A 1 -6.88 -5.90 -3.99
N ASP A 2 -7.91 -6.51 -4.56
CA ASP A 2 -7.97 -7.21 -5.84
C ASP A 2 -8.54 -6.33 -6.97
N GLY A 3 -8.52 -5.00 -6.77
CA GLY A 3 -9.04 -4.02 -7.72
C GLY A 3 -8.08 -3.73 -8.87
N ARG A 4 -8.15 -2.52 -9.44
CA ARG A 4 -7.35 -2.20 -10.65
C ARG A 4 -5.85 -2.03 -10.41
N GLY A 5 -5.44 -1.84 -9.16
CA GLY A 5 -4.08 -1.48 -8.80
C GLY A 5 -3.73 -0.01 -9.03
N VAL A 6 -2.58 0.39 -8.50
CA VAL A 6 -1.98 1.70 -8.75
C VAL A 6 -1.36 1.76 -10.15
N ALA A 7 -1.27 2.97 -10.70
CA ALA A 7 -0.61 3.17 -11.99
C ALA A 7 0.86 2.75 -11.95
N ALA A 8 1.41 2.33 -13.08
CA ALA A 8 2.84 2.07 -13.19
C ALA A 8 3.63 3.35 -12.87
N GLY A 9 4.63 3.23 -12.00
CA GLY A 9 5.43 4.37 -11.53
C GLY A 9 4.71 5.29 -10.54
N PHE A 10 3.56 4.89 -9.99
CA PHE A 10 2.91 5.62 -8.90
C PHE A 10 3.86 5.79 -7.71
N THR A 11 3.93 7.00 -7.16
CA THR A 11 4.59 7.29 -5.88
C THR A 11 3.63 8.01 -4.95
N LEU A 12 3.69 7.69 -3.66
CA LEU A 12 2.82 8.31 -2.67
C LEU A 12 3.06 9.83 -2.54
N ASP A 13 4.28 10.29 -2.79
CA ASP A 13 4.65 11.70 -2.74
C ASP A 13 3.98 12.51 -3.86
N SER A 14 3.75 11.90 -5.02
CA SER A 14 3.08 12.54 -6.15
C SER A 14 1.56 12.64 -6.00
N ALA A 15 0.99 11.95 -5.01
CA ALA A 15 -0.45 11.94 -4.79
C ALA A 15 -0.96 13.28 -4.27
N THR A 16 -1.89 13.90 -5.00
CA THR A 16 -2.50 15.19 -4.67
C THR A 16 -3.87 15.07 -3.96
N GLY A 17 -4.40 13.86 -3.87
CA GLY A 17 -5.68 13.62 -3.21
C GLY A 17 -5.59 13.81 -1.70
N LEU A 18 -6.57 14.53 -1.12
CA LEU A 18 -6.62 14.82 0.31
C LEU A 18 -6.47 13.57 1.18
N GLY A 19 -7.16 12.48 0.86
CA GLY A 19 -7.11 11.24 1.65
C GLY A 19 -5.70 10.67 1.81
N LEU A 20 -4.94 10.56 0.71
CA LEU A 20 -3.56 10.06 0.77
C LEU A 20 -2.61 11.03 1.45
N SER A 21 -2.86 12.35 1.33
CA SER A 21 -2.07 13.35 2.05
C SER A 21 -2.24 13.25 3.58
N ILE A 22 -3.46 12.94 4.04
CA ILE A 22 -3.76 12.71 5.46
C ILE A 22 -3.07 11.44 5.93
N VAL A 23 -3.27 10.31 5.22
CA VAL A 23 -2.68 9.02 5.60
C VAL A 23 -1.16 9.10 5.64
N ARG A 24 -0.52 9.73 4.64
CA ARG A 24 0.93 9.95 4.62
C ARG A 24 1.38 10.69 5.88
N THR A 25 0.73 11.82 6.20
CA THR A 25 1.07 12.63 7.39
C THR A 25 0.95 11.82 8.68
N LEU A 26 -0.16 11.09 8.87
CA LEU A 26 -0.38 10.27 10.05
C LEU A 26 0.72 9.22 10.21
N VAL A 27 1.07 8.52 9.13
CA VAL A 27 2.06 7.44 9.21
C VAL A 27 3.48 8.00 9.41
N THR A 28 3.90 8.93 8.56
CA THR A 28 5.32 9.35 8.52
C THR A 28 5.67 10.38 9.57
N THR A 29 4.73 11.26 9.94
CA THR A 29 4.99 12.37 10.86
C THR A 29 4.55 12.03 12.27
N GLU A 30 3.30 11.56 12.44
CA GLU A 30 2.74 11.35 13.77
C GLU A 30 3.19 10.02 14.38
N LEU A 31 3.32 8.97 13.56
CA LEU A 31 3.64 7.62 14.02
C LEU A 31 5.09 7.21 13.76
N ASN A 32 5.90 8.07 13.14
CA ASN A 32 7.28 7.78 12.72
C ASN A 32 7.41 6.40 12.02
N GLY A 33 6.42 6.09 11.18
CA GLY A 33 6.32 4.86 10.42
C GLY A 33 6.58 5.06 8.93
N GLU A 34 6.44 3.97 8.19
CA GLU A 34 6.60 3.91 6.74
C GLU A 34 5.31 3.39 6.09
N ILE A 35 4.98 3.95 4.92
CA ILE A 35 3.88 3.50 4.08
C ILE A 35 4.38 3.28 2.65
N VAL A 36 4.13 2.09 2.11
CA VAL A 36 4.44 1.74 0.73
C VAL A 36 3.16 1.32 0.02
N MET A 37 2.96 1.83 -1.18
CA MET A 37 1.86 1.44 -2.07
C MET A 37 2.43 0.99 -3.40
N ARG A 38 2.10 -0.24 -3.82
CA ARG A 38 2.65 -0.84 -5.04
C ARG A 38 1.61 -1.75 -5.72
N PRO A 39 1.78 -2.07 -7.02
CA PRO A 39 0.97 -3.08 -7.67
C PRO A 39 1.08 -4.44 -6.95
N LEU A 40 -0.03 -5.17 -6.94
CA LEU A 40 -0.12 -6.55 -6.48
C LEU A 40 0.76 -7.46 -7.35
N THR A 41 1.57 -8.30 -6.72
CA THR A 41 2.32 -9.36 -7.38
C THR A 41 1.61 -10.71 -7.23
N ALA A 42 2.02 -11.71 -8.02
CA ALA A 42 1.49 -13.07 -7.90
C ALA A 42 1.72 -13.67 -6.49
N ALA A 43 2.87 -13.38 -5.87
CA ALA A 43 3.18 -13.86 -4.52
C ALA A 43 2.28 -13.20 -3.46
N ASP A 44 1.96 -11.91 -3.61
CA ASP A 44 1.01 -11.23 -2.73
C ASP A 44 -0.41 -11.82 -2.88
N ALA A 45 -0.83 -12.11 -4.11
CA ALA A 45 -2.13 -12.71 -4.40
C ALA A 45 -2.27 -14.10 -3.75
N GLU A 46 -1.24 -14.95 -3.90
CA GLU A 46 -1.17 -16.25 -3.23
C GLU A 46 -1.24 -16.10 -1.70
N ARG A 47 -0.45 -15.18 -1.13
CA ARG A 47 -0.43 -14.93 0.32
C ARG A 47 -1.77 -14.43 0.86
N ALA A 48 -2.49 -13.65 0.05
CA ALA A 48 -3.81 -13.12 0.38
C ALA A 48 -4.96 -14.10 0.12
N GLY A 49 -4.68 -15.26 -0.49
CA GLY A 49 -5.71 -16.25 -0.85
C GLY A 49 -6.61 -15.80 -1.99
N PHE A 50 -6.13 -14.90 -2.86
CA PHE A 50 -6.84 -14.55 -4.09
C PHE A 50 -6.65 -15.62 -5.15
N ASP A 51 -7.71 -15.91 -5.90
CA ASP A 51 -7.61 -16.81 -7.03
C ASP A 51 -6.58 -16.27 -8.02
N ALA A 52 -5.51 -17.03 -8.23
CA ALA A 52 -4.39 -16.65 -9.07
C ALA A 52 -4.74 -16.77 -10.56
N ASP A 53 -5.77 -16.09 -11.02
CA ASP A 53 -5.83 -15.75 -12.44
C ASP A 53 -4.66 -14.79 -12.74
N ARG A 54 -3.93 -15.04 -13.83
CA ARG A 54 -2.84 -14.18 -14.28
C ARG A 54 -3.30 -12.77 -14.65
N SER A 55 -4.61 -12.56 -14.77
CA SER A 55 -5.23 -11.25 -14.93
C SER A 55 -5.35 -10.44 -13.63
N GLN A 56 -5.05 -11.04 -12.47
CA GLN A 56 -5.26 -10.42 -11.17
C GLN A 56 -4.43 -9.14 -11.04
N ARG A 57 -5.14 -8.02 -11.00
CA ARG A 57 -4.60 -6.70 -10.66
C ARG A 57 -4.91 -6.42 -9.20
N GLY A 58 -4.29 -5.39 -8.65
CA GLY A 58 -4.57 -4.98 -7.28
C GLY A 58 -3.55 -4.00 -6.74
N THR A 59 -3.89 -3.43 -5.59
CA THR A 59 -2.98 -2.59 -4.82
C THR A 59 -2.57 -3.32 -3.56
N VAL A 60 -1.26 -3.34 -3.31
CA VAL A 60 -0.71 -3.69 -2.00
C VAL A 60 -0.40 -2.40 -1.26
N VAL A 61 -0.86 -2.32 -0.02
CA VAL A 61 -0.51 -1.25 0.92
C VAL A 61 0.18 -1.90 2.11
N GLU A 62 1.41 -1.51 2.34
CA GLU A 62 2.22 -1.97 3.47
C GLU A 62 2.43 -0.80 4.43
N LEU A 63 2.16 -1.04 5.72
CA LEU A 63 2.28 -0.06 6.80
C LEU A 63 3.17 -0.65 7.88
N SER A 64 4.28 0.02 8.16
CA SER A 64 5.23 -0.36 9.21
C SER A 64 5.29 0.76 10.23
N VAL A 65 4.87 0.48 11.46
CA VAL A 65 4.85 1.45 12.55
C VAL A 65 5.60 0.87 13.75
N PRO A 66 6.54 1.59 14.36
CA PRO A 66 7.19 1.14 15.58
C PRO A 66 6.15 1.02 16.70
N ILE A 67 6.09 -0.16 17.32
CA ILE A 67 5.34 -0.34 18.56
C ILE A 67 6.27 -0.09 19.72
N ALA A 68 5.87 0.78 20.66
CA ALA A 68 6.58 0.91 21.92
C ALA A 68 6.49 -0.45 22.64
N VAL A 69 7.64 -1.01 22.98
CA VAL A 69 7.74 -2.13 23.91
C VAL A 69 8.03 -1.53 25.28
N ASP A 70 7.06 -1.64 26.19
CA ASP A 70 7.26 -1.35 27.62
C ASP A 70 8.18 -2.40 28.27
#